data_AF-A0A7C3C8S7-F1
#
_entry.id   AF-A0A7C3C8S7-F1
#
_cell.length_a   1.000
_cell.length_b   1.000
_cell.length_c   1.000
_cell.angle_alpha   90.00
_cell.angle_beta   90.00
_cell.angle_gamma   90.00
#
_symmetry.space_group_name_H-M   'P 1'
#
loop_
_entity.id
_entity.type
_entity.pdbx_description
1 polymer ?
#
loop_
_entity_poly.entity_id
_entity_poly.type
_entity_poly.pdbx_seq_one_letter_code
_entity_poly.pdbx_strand_id
1 'polypeptide(L)'
;MGQLERIYKIDQMLRRRRPPSREEIMAELEISKATFKRDIEYMRSRLGAPIEWDRERNGYYYDVDGDESNAYSLPGLWFTADEIHSLLLMNEILEQLHAGLLRDQLQPFAKRLRELLAHSPLKPEDLRRRFRILHAGVRPVVPELFRTVSQATLARRRLWIEYHTRSRDAPTERDVSPQRLIYYRDN
;
A
#
# COMPACT_ATOMS: atom_id res chain seq x y z
N MET A 1 11.74 11.73 19.12
CA MET A 1 11.20 10.51 18.49
C MET A 1 9.73 10.72 18.15
N GLY A 2 9.32 10.47 16.91
CA GLY A 2 7.92 10.65 16.48
C GLY A 2 6.98 9.57 17.06
N GLN A 3 5.66 9.83 17.12
CA GLN A 3 4.70 8.86 17.67
C GLN A 3 4.65 7.56 16.85
N LEU A 4 4.68 7.67 15.51
CA LEU A 4 4.69 6.51 14.60
C LEU A 4 5.92 5.62 14.83
N GLU A 5 7.08 6.25 15.03
CA GLU A 5 8.35 5.56 15.28
C GLU A 5 8.31 4.80 16.62
N ARG A 6 7.70 5.38 17.67
CA ARG A 6 7.49 4.69 18.95
C ARG A 6 6.54 3.51 18.80
N ILE A 7 5.42 3.68 18.10
CA ILE A 7 4.45 2.61 17.84
C ILE A 7 5.13 1.42 17.15
N TYR A 8 5.98 1.70 16.15
CA TYR A 8 6.73 0.67 15.44
C TYR A 8 7.69 -0.09 16.35
N LYS A 9 8.44 0.63 17.22
CA LYS A 9 9.31 -0.04 18.19
C LYS A 9 8.52 -0.86 19.21
N ILE A 10 7.37 -0.35 19.70
CA ILE A 10 6.50 -1.11 20.61
C ILE A 10 6.04 -2.41 19.94
N ASP A 11 5.55 -2.35 18.69
CA ASP A 11 5.16 -3.54 17.93
C ASP A 11 6.30 -4.57 17.81
N GLN A 12 7.52 -4.11 17.48
CA GLN A 12 8.68 -5.00 17.44
C GLN A 12 9.01 -5.63 18.79
N MET A 13 8.86 -4.89 19.89
CA MET A 13 9.09 -5.41 21.23
C MET A 13 8.04 -6.46 21.62
N LEU A 14 6.76 -6.23 21.30
CA LEU A 14 5.64 -7.13 21.61
C LEU A 14 5.70 -8.45 20.82
N ARG A 15 6.34 -8.47 19.64
CA ARG A 15 6.55 -9.69 18.82
C ARG A 15 7.74 -10.54 19.25
N ARG A 16 8.50 -10.12 20.26
CA ARG A 16 9.63 -10.92 20.78
C ARG A 16 9.10 -12.19 21.44
N ARG A 17 9.91 -13.27 21.42
CA ARG A 17 9.58 -14.53 22.12
C ARG A 17 9.26 -14.33 23.61
N ARG A 18 9.88 -13.33 24.23
CA ARG A 18 9.61 -12.94 25.62
C ARG A 18 8.79 -11.64 25.62
N PRO A 19 7.57 -11.64 26.20
CA PRO A 19 6.77 -10.43 26.39
C PRO A 19 7.54 -9.36 27.16
N PRO A 20 7.67 -8.13 26.63
CA PRO A 20 8.32 -7.04 27.35
C PRO A 20 7.42 -6.49 28.47
N SER A 21 8.03 -6.23 29.62
CA SER A 21 7.41 -5.50 30.72
C SER A 21 7.19 -4.02 30.37
N ARG A 22 6.33 -3.35 31.15
CA ARG A 22 6.12 -1.90 31.02
C ARG A 22 7.43 -1.13 31.16
N GLU A 23 8.22 -1.49 32.16
CA GLU A 23 9.47 -0.82 32.52
C GLU A 23 10.49 -0.96 31.39
N GLU A 24 10.60 -2.13 30.76
CA GLU A 24 11.48 -2.34 29.59
C GLU A 24 11.07 -1.48 28.40
N ILE A 25 9.76 -1.39 28.09
CA ILE A 25 9.27 -0.55 26.99
C ILE A 25 9.55 0.93 27.28
N MET A 26 9.30 1.37 28.51
CA MET A 26 9.55 2.76 28.90
C MET A 26 11.03 3.13 28.86
N ALA A 27 11.91 2.22 29.29
CA ALA A 27 13.36 2.42 29.27
C ALA A 27 13.90 2.46 27.83
N GLU A 28 13.52 1.49 26.99
CA GLU A 28 13.97 1.40 25.59
C GLU A 28 13.56 2.61 24.74
N LEU A 29 12.39 3.18 25.02
CA LEU A 29 11.84 4.33 24.29
C LEU A 29 12.14 5.66 24.98
N GLU A 30 12.74 5.63 26.18
CA GLU A 30 12.99 6.80 27.02
C GLU A 30 11.73 7.67 27.24
N ILE A 31 10.59 7.01 27.51
CA ILE A 31 9.29 7.68 27.66
C ILE A 31 8.71 7.58 29.07
N SER A 32 7.88 8.59 29.41
CA SER A 32 7.10 8.56 30.65
C SER A 32 5.97 7.53 30.61
N LYS A 33 5.51 7.12 31.80
CA LYS A 33 4.34 6.24 31.98
C LYS A 33 3.07 6.78 31.31
N ALA A 34 2.90 8.11 31.32
CA ALA A 34 1.76 8.75 30.67
C ALA A 34 1.82 8.60 29.15
N THR A 35 3.00 8.78 28.54
CA THR A 35 3.22 8.59 27.10
C THR A 35 3.04 7.13 26.71
N PHE A 36 3.62 6.19 27.47
CA PHE A 36 3.41 4.75 27.26
C PHE A 36 1.92 4.38 27.25
N LYS A 37 1.16 4.81 28.27
CA LYS A 37 -0.28 4.52 28.33
C LYS A 37 -1.04 5.08 27.13
N ARG A 38 -0.70 6.31 26.68
CA ARG A 38 -1.31 6.90 25.49
C ARG A 38 -0.97 6.12 24.22
N ASP A 39 0.29 5.70 24.06
CA ASP A 39 0.72 4.96 22.87
C ASP A 39 0.07 3.56 22.81
N ILE A 40 -0.02 2.83 23.92
CA ILE A 40 -0.74 1.55 24.00
C ILE A 40 -2.24 1.72 23.74
N GLU A 41 -2.86 2.75 24.34
CA GLU A 41 -4.27 3.03 24.11
C GLU A 41 -4.55 3.41 22.65
N TYR A 42 -3.64 4.16 22.03
CA TYR A 42 -3.72 4.48 20.61
C TYR A 42 -3.62 3.21 19.77
N MET A 43 -2.68 2.31 20.07
CA MET A 43 -2.55 1.03 19.36
C MET A 43 -3.82 0.17 19.51
N ARG A 44 -4.41 0.08 20.71
CA ARG A 44 -5.64 -0.67 20.95
C ARG A 44 -6.86 -0.04 20.25
N SER A 45 -7.13 1.22 20.54
CA SER A 45 -8.39 1.89 20.14
C SER A 45 -8.40 2.39 18.69
N ARG A 46 -7.26 2.88 18.18
CA ARG A 46 -7.17 3.48 16.84
C ARG A 46 -6.60 2.53 15.81
N LEU A 47 -5.67 1.67 16.21
CA LEU A 47 -5.05 0.70 15.30
C LEU A 47 -5.64 -0.70 15.44
N GLY A 48 -6.52 -0.96 16.41
CA GLY A 48 -7.14 -2.28 16.60
C GLY A 48 -6.21 -3.37 17.13
N ALA A 49 -5.08 -3.00 17.71
CA ALA A 49 -4.08 -3.96 18.18
C ALA A 49 -4.58 -4.75 19.42
N PRO A 50 -4.64 -6.09 19.37
CA PRO A 50 -5.11 -6.92 20.48
C PRO A 50 -4.01 -7.09 21.53
N ILE A 51 -3.56 -5.99 22.13
CA ILE A 51 -2.50 -5.99 23.14
C ILE A 51 -3.12 -6.39 24.48
N GLU A 52 -2.60 -7.41 25.14
CA GLU A 52 -2.99 -7.83 26.48
C GLU A 52 -1.79 -7.89 27.44
N TRP A 53 -2.09 -7.91 28.74
CA TRP A 53 -1.07 -8.04 29.79
C TRP A 53 -1.11 -9.45 30.39
N ASP A 54 0.00 -10.17 30.26
CA ASP A 54 0.20 -11.47 30.90
C ASP A 54 0.73 -11.25 32.33
N ARG A 55 -0.06 -11.65 33.32
CA ARG A 55 0.33 -11.56 34.74
C ARG A 55 1.43 -12.54 35.13
N GLU A 56 1.48 -13.73 34.53
CA GLU A 56 2.46 -14.76 34.85
C GLU A 56 3.82 -14.41 34.24
N ARG A 57 3.83 -13.91 33.01
CA ARG A 57 5.05 -13.48 32.31
C ARG A 57 5.45 -12.04 32.59
N ASN A 58 4.62 -11.30 33.32
CA ASN A 58 4.79 -9.90 33.69
C ASN A 58 5.14 -9.01 32.49
N GLY A 59 4.40 -9.19 31.39
CA GLY A 59 4.70 -8.54 30.11
C GLY A 59 3.48 -8.37 29.21
N TYR A 60 3.62 -7.46 28.25
CA TYR A 60 2.61 -7.23 27.23
C TYR A 60 2.84 -8.14 26.02
N TYR A 61 1.76 -8.65 25.44
CA TYR A 61 1.80 -9.52 24.27
C TYR A 61 0.59 -9.25 23.38
N TYR A 62 0.60 -9.81 22.17
CA TYR A 62 -0.57 -9.85 21.31
C TYR A 62 -1.38 -11.10 21.60
N ASP A 63 -2.64 -10.94 22.00
CA ASP A 63 -3.59 -12.05 22.11
C ASP A 63 -4.13 -12.39 20.72
N VAL A 64 -3.37 -13.22 20.01
CA VAL A 64 -3.72 -13.73 18.67
C VAL A 64 -4.43 -15.09 18.73
N ASP A 65 -4.44 -15.76 19.89
CA ASP A 65 -5.01 -17.10 20.08
C ASP A 65 -6.53 -17.04 20.37
N GLY A 66 -7.05 -15.91 20.85
CA GLY A 66 -8.49 -15.74 21.14
C GLY A 66 -9.38 -15.62 19.90
N ASP A 67 -8.82 -15.33 18.73
CA ASP A 67 -9.54 -15.14 17.47
C ASP A 67 -8.55 -15.26 16.28
N GLU A 68 -8.02 -16.47 16.06
CA GLU A 68 -7.08 -16.79 14.94
C GLU A 68 -7.60 -16.37 13.54
N SER A 69 -8.84 -15.89 13.43
CA SER A 69 -9.49 -15.45 12.19
C SER A 69 -9.42 -13.95 11.85
N ASN A 70 -9.21 -13.04 12.82
CA ASN A 70 -9.65 -11.65 12.60
C ASN A 70 -8.60 -10.54 12.64
N ALA A 71 -7.35 -10.79 13.04
CA ALA A 71 -6.36 -9.72 13.18
C ALA A 71 -5.10 -9.96 12.33
N TYR A 72 -5.06 -9.35 11.14
CA TYR A 72 -3.89 -9.37 10.26
C TYR A 72 -2.98 -8.20 10.60
N SER A 73 -1.66 -8.44 10.68
CA SER A 73 -0.71 -7.38 11.01
C SER A 73 0.20 -7.01 9.83
N LEU A 74 0.19 -5.74 9.45
CA LEU A 74 1.32 -5.10 8.76
C LEU A 74 2.21 -4.40 9.81
N PRO A 75 3.48 -4.10 9.48
CA PRO A 75 4.34 -3.40 10.43
C PRO A 75 3.72 -2.06 10.86
N GLY A 76 3.29 -1.97 12.12
CA GLY A 76 2.63 -0.80 12.71
C GLY A 76 1.11 -0.64 12.44
N LEU A 77 0.44 -1.62 11.82
CA LEU A 77 -1.01 -1.56 11.54
C LEU A 77 -1.65 -2.92 11.78
N TRP A 78 -2.79 -2.93 12.48
CA TRP A 78 -3.65 -4.10 12.58
C TRP A 78 -4.87 -3.89 11.70
N PHE A 79 -5.27 -4.94 11.02
CA PHE A 79 -6.40 -4.95 10.13
C PHE A 79 -7.31 -6.10 10.51
N THR A 80 -8.60 -5.82 10.42
CA THR A 80 -9.60 -6.87 10.34
C THR A 80 -9.50 -7.64 9.03
N ALA A 81 -10.10 -8.83 8.97
CA ALA A 81 -10.24 -9.56 7.72
C ALA A 81 -10.88 -8.69 6.62
N ASP A 82 -11.98 -8.00 6.92
CA ASP A 82 -12.73 -7.17 5.97
C ASP A 82 -11.91 -5.99 5.43
N GLU A 83 -11.04 -5.41 6.25
CA GLU A 83 -10.17 -4.31 5.81
C GLU A 83 -9.07 -4.79 4.87
N ILE A 84 -8.46 -5.95 5.12
CA ILE A 84 -7.50 -6.52 4.16
C ILE A 84 -8.20 -6.86 2.83
N HIS A 85 -9.43 -7.40 2.87
CA HIS A 85 -10.23 -7.62 1.65
C HIS A 85 -10.49 -6.31 0.90
N SER A 86 -10.86 -5.25 1.61
CA SER A 86 -11.10 -3.93 1.04
C SER A 86 -9.84 -3.37 0.38
N LEU A 87 -8.67 -3.52 1.01
CA LEU A 87 -7.40 -3.09 0.43
C LEU A 87 -7.01 -3.90 -0.80
N LEU A 88 -7.29 -5.21 -0.80
CA LEU A 88 -7.02 -6.05 -1.97
C LEU A 88 -7.93 -5.67 -3.15
N LEU A 89 -9.21 -5.40 -2.89
CA LEU A 89 -10.15 -4.87 -3.88
C LEU A 89 -9.68 -3.54 -4.46
N MET A 90 -9.26 -2.60 -3.61
CA MET A 90 -8.70 -1.32 -4.05
C MET A 90 -7.45 -1.52 -4.92
N ASN A 91 -6.55 -2.42 -4.54
CA ASN A 91 -5.37 -2.75 -5.35
C ASN A 91 -5.77 -3.32 -6.72
N GLU A 92 -6.75 -4.22 -6.78
CA GLU A 92 -7.20 -4.81 -8.04
C GLU A 92 -7.83 -3.75 -8.96
N ILE A 93 -8.63 -2.84 -8.42
CA ILE A 93 -9.17 -1.69 -9.16
C ILE A 93 -8.03 -0.81 -9.71
N LEU A 94 -7.00 -0.54 -8.89
CA LEU A 94 -5.83 0.23 -9.29
C LEU A 94 -4.99 -0.48 -10.37
N GLU A 95 -4.83 -1.81 -10.30
CA GLU A 95 -4.14 -2.61 -11.32
C GLU A 95 -4.88 -2.56 -12.67
N GLN A 96 -6.20 -2.52 -12.65
CA GLN A 96 -7.04 -2.43 -13.84
C GLN A 96 -7.00 -1.03 -14.47
N LEU A 97 -6.82 0.04 -13.69
CA LEU A 97 -6.76 1.45 -14.15
C LEU A 97 -5.59 1.83 -15.11
N HIS A 98 -4.89 0.88 -15.72
CA HIS A 98 -3.82 1.09 -16.72
C HIS A 98 -2.75 2.13 -16.34
N ALA A 99 -2.57 2.42 -15.06
CA ALA A 99 -1.48 3.24 -14.57
C ALA A 99 -0.17 2.42 -14.58
N GLY A 100 0.36 2.12 -15.77
CA GLY A 100 1.59 1.33 -15.94
C GLY A 100 2.78 1.88 -15.14
N LEU A 101 2.81 3.20 -14.89
CA LEU A 101 3.77 3.87 -14.01
C LEU A 101 3.69 3.48 -12.53
N LEU A 102 2.50 3.15 -12.02
CA LEU A 102 2.27 2.82 -10.61
C LEU A 102 2.31 1.32 -10.35
N ARG A 103 2.18 0.50 -11.40
CA ARG A 103 2.19 -0.97 -11.30
C ARG A 103 3.43 -1.46 -10.56
N ASP A 104 4.61 -1.03 -11.00
CA ASP A 104 5.89 -1.52 -10.43
C ASP A 104 6.11 -1.03 -8.99
N GLN A 105 5.59 0.14 -8.63
CA GLN A 105 5.70 0.71 -7.29
C GLN A 105 4.74 0.06 -6.29
N LEU A 106 3.56 -0.40 -6.76
CA LEU A 106 2.52 -0.99 -5.91
C LEU A 106 2.64 -2.52 -5.76
N GLN A 107 3.36 -3.20 -6.66
CA GLN A 107 3.55 -4.65 -6.61
C GLN A 107 4.04 -5.20 -5.25
N PRO A 108 5.05 -4.60 -4.58
CA PRO A 108 5.51 -5.09 -3.28
C PRO A 108 4.42 -5.05 -2.20
N PHE A 109 3.59 -4.00 -2.21
CA PHE A 109 2.47 -3.85 -1.29
C PHE A 109 1.37 -4.89 -1.59
N ALA A 110 1.01 -5.05 -2.86
CA ALA A 110 0.05 -6.06 -3.31
C ALA A 110 0.49 -7.49 -2.95
N LYS A 111 1.79 -7.78 -3.02
CA LYS A 111 2.35 -9.07 -2.61
C LYS A 111 2.19 -9.29 -1.10
N ARG A 112 2.52 -8.27 -0.30
CA ARG A 112 2.40 -8.31 1.17
C ARG A 112 0.96 -8.52 1.63
N LEU A 113 -0.01 -7.83 1.02
CA LEU A 113 -1.44 -8.01 1.32
C LEU A 113 -1.93 -9.43 1.00
N ARG A 114 -1.48 -9.99 -0.13
CA ARG A 114 -1.81 -11.38 -0.50
C ARG A 114 -1.21 -12.41 0.45
N GLU A 115 0.03 -12.20 0.90
CA GLU A 115 0.69 -13.07 1.88
C GLU A 115 -0.07 -13.08 3.21
N LEU A 116 -0.58 -11.93 3.65
CA LEU A 116 -1.41 -11.85 4.86
C LEU A 116 -2.72 -12.64 4.72
N LEU A 117 -3.37 -12.60 3.55
CA LEU A 117 -4.61 -13.33 3.30
C LEU A 117 -4.43 -14.82 2.96
N ALA A 118 -3.21 -15.38 3.02
CA ALA A 118 -2.97 -16.78 2.65
C ALA A 118 -3.82 -17.79 3.46
N HIS A 119 -4.34 -17.39 4.62
CA HIS A 119 -5.20 -18.17 5.50
C HIS A 119 -6.68 -17.75 5.46
N SER A 120 -7.06 -16.80 4.61
CA SER A 120 -8.43 -16.31 4.47
C SER A 120 -9.24 -17.11 3.45
N PRO A 121 -10.55 -17.35 3.67
CA PRO A 121 -11.38 -18.17 2.77
C PRO A 121 -11.61 -17.56 1.37
N LEU A 122 -11.42 -16.25 1.20
CA LEU A 122 -11.59 -15.57 -0.08
C LEU A 122 -10.24 -15.53 -0.82
N LYS A 123 -10.14 -16.33 -1.88
CA LYS A 123 -8.93 -16.36 -2.70
C LYS A 123 -8.88 -15.13 -3.61
N PRO A 124 -7.72 -14.45 -3.72
CA PRO A 124 -7.53 -13.32 -4.63
C PRO A 124 -7.93 -13.61 -6.09
N GLU A 125 -7.83 -14.87 -6.52
CA GLU A 125 -8.23 -15.31 -7.86
C GLU A 125 -9.75 -15.19 -8.12
N ASP A 126 -10.58 -15.37 -7.10
CA ASP A 126 -12.04 -15.29 -7.23
C ASP A 126 -12.52 -13.85 -7.40
N LEU A 127 -11.81 -12.89 -6.79
CA LEU A 127 -12.07 -11.46 -6.96
C LEU A 127 -11.76 -11.01 -8.39
N ARG A 128 -10.61 -11.42 -8.95
CA ARG A 128 -10.23 -11.12 -10.34
C ARG A 128 -11.21 -11.65 -11.38
N ARG A 129 -11.83 -12.81 -11.09
CA ARG A 129 -12.82 -13.42 -11.98
C ARG A 129 -14.18 -12.73 -11.93
N ARG A 130 -14.55 -12.15 -10.77
CA ARG A 130 -15.89 -11.56 -10.55
C ARG A 130 -15.93 -10.05 -10.76
N PHE A 131 -14.81 -9.35 -10.63
CA PHE A 131 -14.71 -7.91 -10.85
C PHE A 131 -13.95 -7.62 -12.14
N ARG A 132 -14.68 -7.20 -13.17
CA ARG A 132 -14.12 -6.81 -14.47
C ARG A 132 -14.43 -5.33 -14.72
N ILE A 133 -13.40 -4.48 -14.67
CA ILE A 133 -13.50 -3.11 -15.16
C ILE A 133 -13.38 -3.16 -16.67
N LEU A 134 -14.48 -2.84 -17.34
CA LEU A 134 -14.53 -2.72 -18.79
C LEU A 134 -14.02 -1.34 -19.18
N HIS A 135 -12.79 -1.28 -19.66
CA HIS A 135 -12.28 -0.06 -20.28
C HIS A 135 -12.83 0.02 -21.71
N ALA A 136 -13.75 0.94 -21.94
CA ALA A 136 -14.27 1.19 -23.27
C ALA A 136 -13.31 2.13 -24.02
N GLY A 137 -12.59 1.58 -25.01
CA GLY A 137 -11.87 2.39 -26.02
C GLY A 137 -10.46 2.85 -25.64
N VAL A 138 -9.73 2.05 -24.85
CA VAL A 138 -8.29 2.30 -24.60
C VAL A 138 -7.51 2.09 -25.87
N ARG A 139 -6.74 3.10 -26.30
CA ARG A 139 -5.70 2.88 -27.29
C ARG A 139 -4.43 2.47 -26.56
N PRO A 140 -3.85 1.29 -26.86
CA PRO A 140 -2.60 0.90 -26.23
C PRO A 140 -1.52 1.92 -26.57
N VAL A 141 -0.89 2.50 -25.54
CA VAL A 141 0.25 3.39 -25.70
C VAL A 141 1.51 2.52 -25.74
N VAL A 142 2.33 2.69 -26.79
CA VAL A 142 3.61 2.01 -26.92
C VAL A 142 4.54 2.44 -25.76
N PRO A 143 4.98 1.52 -24.88
CA PRO A 143 5.73 1.86 -23.66
C PRO A 143 7.00 2.68 -23.92
N GLU A 144 7.69 2.42 -25.03
CA GLU A 144 8.92 3.10 -25.44
C GLU A 144 8.65 4.58 -25.79
N LEU A 145 7.54 4.84 -26.49
CA LEU A 145 7.12 6.21 -26.82
C LEU A 145 6.71 6.95 -25.55
N PHE A 146 5.93 6.31 -24.68
CA PHE A 146 5.54 6.92 -23.42
C PHE A 146 6.74 7.29 -22.55
N ARG A 147 7.72 6.38 -22.44
CA ARG A 147 8.97 6.63 -21.71
C ARG A 147 9.74 7.80 -22.29
N THR A 148 9.94 7.82 -23.61
CA THR A 148 10.64 8.89 -24.32
C THR A 148 9.98 10.25 -24.09
N VAL A 149 8.66 10.32 -24.27
CA VAL A 149 7.91 11.58 -24.09
C VAL A 149 7.92 12.01 -22.62
N SER A 150 7.78 11.09 -21.67
CA SER A 150 7.84 11.37 -20.23
C SER A 150 9.19 11.95 -19.82
N GLN A 151 10.28 11.32 -20.27
CA GLN A 151 11.64 11.80 -20.00
C GLN A 151 11.88 13.18 -20.59
N ALA A 152 11.47 13.42 -21.83
CA ALA A 152 11.63 14.73 -22.47
C ALA A 152 10.77 15.82 -21.79
N THR A 153 9.56 15.48 -21.34
CA THR A 153 8.69 16.40 -20.56
C THR A 153 9.36 16.81 -19.25
N LEU A 154 9.88 15.84 -18.49
CA LEU A 154 10.56 16.10 -17.21
C LEU A 154 11.87 16.86 -17.41
N ALA A 155 12.65 16.49 -18.42
CA ALA A 155 13.94 17.12 -18.74
C ALA A 155 13.81 18.42 -19.54
N ARG A 156 12.58 18.86 -19.86
CA ARG A 156 12.27 20.03 -20.69
C ARG A 156 13.04 20.03 -22.03
N ARG A 157 13.14 18.86 -22.65
CA ARG A 157 13.80 18.67 -23.95
C ARG A 157 12.78 18.66 -25.08
N ARG A 158 13.15 19.27 -26.20
CA ARG A 158 12.34 19.22 -27.44
C ARG A 158 12.33 17.80 -27.99
N LEU A 159 11.20 17.43 -28.60
CA LEU A 159 11.00 16.17 -29.28
C LEU A 159 10.74 16.45 -30.76
N TRP A 160 11.38 15.69 -31.63
CA TRP A 160 10.94 15.56 -33.01
C TRP A 160 9.92 14.42 -33.07
N ILE A 161 8.76 14.67 -33.69
CA ILE A 161 7.68 13.70 -33.83
C ILE A 161 7.17 13.63 -35.26
N GLU A 162 6.78 12.44 -35.69
CA GLU A 162 5.93 12.23 -36.85
C GLU A 162 4.47 12.13 -36.37
N TYR A 163 3.62 13.03 -36.86
CA TYR A 163 2.24 13.17 -36.40
C TYR A 163 1.25 13.00 -37.55
N HIS A 164 0.36 12.03 -37.40
CA HIS A 164 -0.69 11.69 -38.37
C HIS A 164 -2.04 12.27 -37.93
N THR A 165 -2.68 13.11 -38.77
CA THR A 165 -4.04 13.60 -38.53
C THR A 165 -5.05 12.94 -39.45
N ARG A 166 -6.20 12.54 -38.89
CA ARG A 166 -7.32 11.97 -39.67
C ARG A 166 -7.84 12.87 -40.79
N SER A 167 -7.68 14.20 -40.64
CA SER A 167 -8.15 15.18 -41.62
C SER A 167 -7.23 15.33 -42.84
N ARG A 168 -5.93 15.03 -42.71
CA ARG A 168 -4.96 15.14 -43.81
C ARG A 168 -4.55 13.79 -44.37
N ASP A 169 -4.80 12.72 -43.62
CA ASP A 169 -4.44 11.33 -43.96
C ASP A 169 -2.99 11.19 -44.45
N ALA A 170 -2.10 11.98 -43.86
CA ALA A 170 -0.69 12.04 -44.18
C ALA A 170 0.13 12.38 -42.92
N PRO A 171 1.31 11.78 -42.75
CA PRO A 171 2.21 12.13 -41.67
C PRO A 171 2.79 13.53 -41.85
N THR A 172 3.01 14.24 -40.74
CA THR A 172 3.70 15.53 -40.71
C THR A 172 4.77 15.51 -39.64
N GLU A 173 5.95 16.04 -39.95
CA GLU A 173 7.04 16.17 -39.00
C GLU A 173 6.93 17.46 -38.18
N ARG A 174 7.18 17.39 -36.87
CA ARG A 174 7.11 18.55 -35.97
C ARG A 174 8.13 18.45 -34.86
N ASP A 175 8.76 19.58 -34.55
CA ASP A 175 9.47 19.77 -33.28
C ASP A 175 8.53 20.36 -32.23
N VAL A 176 8.35 19.63 -31.12
CA VAL A 176 7.46 20.03 -30.03
C VAL A 176 8.21 20.15 -28.70
N SER A 177 7.81 21.13 -27.90
CA SER A 177 8.26 21.27 -26.51
C SER A 177 7.17 20.72 -25.58
N PRO A 178 7.28 19.48 -25.08
CA PRO A 178 6.24 18.89 -24.24
C PRO A 178 6.11 19.66 -22.91
N GLN A 179 4.87 19.99 -22.53
CA GLN A 179 4.57 20.82 -21.35
C GLN A 179 4.07 19.99 -20.17
N ARG A 180 3.13 19.07 -20.43
CA ARG A 180 2.47 18.24 -19.42
C ARG A 180 1.90 16.99 -20.08
N LEU A 181 1.98 15.86 -19.38
CA LEU A 181 1.28 14.64 -19.74
C LEU A 181 0.02 14.52 -18.88
N ILE A 182 -1.10 14.23 -19.53
CA ILE A 182 -2.42 14.12 -18.91
C ILE A 182 -3.00 12.78 -19.31
N TYR A 183 -3.47 12.02 -18.34
CA TYR A 183 -4.28 10.82 -18.56
C TYR A 183 -5.76 11.22 -18.52
N TYR A 184 -6.51 10.99 -19.59
CA TYR A 184 -7.91 11.42 -19.68
C TYR A 184 -8.79 10.42 -20.41
N ARG A 185 -9.81 9.90 -19.72
CA ARG A 185 -10.79 8.92 -20.27
C ARG A 185 -10.11 7.71 -20.91
N ASP A 186 -9.19 7.10 -20.17
CA ASP A 186 -8.42 5.94 -20.63
C ASP A 186 -7.71 6.14 -21.99
N ASN A 187 -7.28 7.38 -22.27
CA ASN A 187 -6.43 7.78 -23.38
C ASN A 187 -5.38 8.83 -22.96
#